data_AF-A0A948D457-F1
#
_entry.id   AF-A0A948D457-F1
#
_cell.length_a   1.000
_cell.length_b   1.000
_cell.length_c   1.000
_cell.angle_alpha   90.00
_cell.angle_beta   90.00
_cell.angle_gamma   90.00
#
_symmetry.space_group_name_H-M   'P 1'
#
loop_
_entity.id
_entity.type
_entity.pdbx_description
1 polymer ?
#
loop_
_entity_poly.entity_id
_entity_poly.type
_entity_poly.pdbx_seq_one_letter_code
_entity_poly.pdbx_strand_id
1 'polypeptide(L)'
;MYKRLPIDKKIELIKHVQSGESISQVCHQAGVSRTAFYSWLKKYQQSGPRAKKKALVCRVVRGNRHWKKLSSATERKVLKICLKNPLFSPKKISQLAGVSSHGVWNILKRYSLNTRQNREVYISQHGTSLIGSPNLNDKLTMIRRFEAGEKIAHICREFGISRTAFYKWLNRYQQAAGEDKRQALNSWRPKGESHWRFVPGAKELIFKIVAQHPELTPEQISKRLFQQAGQPVLGNHGIYNVLKRYGLNTYAQRLAYSQTQQAELSTSGITAWTDRIKLVWDKFIPTRAPAGPPGFAISKLLNLQTPKLLQYFFLGLILAPLVSLPTLYWFRMFSQAPTFSSKLGFLFASIALAMGSFFFIYSFKYYLTLAIVLSFSRHSLEEGEGFSFSLTAGFNGKKGNFHNNANGKTTSLFAWLGRVFGVSLDNGNGLKHSGKQPYYNNNGNDVLSGFAPTAGVRGGLQASLDHIELKHHPFVSIHLPLYNEKRVVKRILEACTSMTYSNFEIIVCDDSNDETVGIIDKFVSKYRKTHPHGPKIKVLRRPSRQGFKGAALANALKHTDPRAEFISVFDADFVPYPDTLELFLKYFQVNNQDNIAVVGGYQWHVLNKSENWITR
;
A
#
# COMPACT_ATOMS: atom_id res chain seq x y z
N MET A 1 -19.99 -33.79 -43.91
CA MET A 1 -19.69 -32.34 -43.86
C MET A 1 -20.96 -31.59 -44.24
N TYR A 2 -21.70 -31.01 -43.27
CA TYR A 2 -23.00 -30.38 -43.57
C TYR A 2 -22.84 -29.16 -44.49
N LYS A 3 -23.52 -29.17 -45.64
CA LYS A 3 -23.46 -28.13 -46.66
C LYS A 3 -24.05 -26.84 -46.09
N ARG A 4 -23.34 -25.71 -46.19
CA ARG A 4 -23.86 -24.40 -45.76
C ARG A 4 -24.88 -23.93 -46.79
N LEU A 5 -26.15 -23.86 -46.39
CA LEU A 5 -27.21 -23.38 -47.28
C LEU A 5 -27.29 -21.83 -47.31
N PRO A 6 -27.47 -21.24 -48.52
CA PRO A 6 -27.82 -19.83 -48.70
C PRO A 6 -29.10 -19.43 -47.93
N ILE A 7 -29.26 -18.14 -47.64
CA ILE A 7 -30.42 -17.64 -46.88
C ILE A 7 -31.73 -17.91 -47.61
N ASP A 8 -31.77 -17.71 -48.92
CA ASP A 8 -32.99 -17.88 -49.71
C ASP A 8 -33.42 -19.36 -49.71
N LYS A 9 -32.47 -20.29 -49.84
CA LYS A 9 -32.66 -21.74 -49.65
C LYS A 9 -33.20 -22.10 -48.26
N LYS A 10 -32.76 -21.43 -47.19
CA LYS A 10 -33.30 -21.68 -45.83
C LYS A 10 -34.75 -21.22 -45.70
N ILE A 11 -35.10 -20.09 -46.33
CA ILE A 11 -36.47 -19.56 -46.32
C ILE A 11 -37.38 -20.48 -47.14
N GLU A 12 -36.91 -20.96 -48.30
CA GLU A 12 -37.59 -21.95 -49.15
C GLU A 12 -37.95 -23.19 -48.33
N LEU A 13 -36.98 -23.82 -47.65
CA LEU A 13 -37.22 -25.01 -46.82
C LEU A 13 -38.19 -24.75 -45.66
N ILE A 14 -38.14 -23.57 -45.06
CA ILE A 14 -39.11 -23.18 -44.01
C ILE A 14 -40.51 -23.04 -44.60
N LYS A 15 -40.65 -22.49 -45.81
CA LYS A 15 -41.94 -22.37 -46.50
C LYS A 15 -42.53 -23.74 -46.86
N HIS A 16 -41.72 -24.68 -47.34
CA HIS A 16 -42.15 -26.07 -47.61
C HIS A 16 -42.74 -26.75 -46.36
N VAL A 17 -42.11 -26.54 -45.20
CA VAL A 17 -42.65 -27.04 -43.93
C VAL A 17 -43.92 -26.29 -43.49
N GLN A 18 -44.00 -24.98 -43.76
CA GLN A 18 -45.23 -24.21 -43.48
C GLN A 18 -46.40 -24.57 -44.40
N SER A 19 -46.14 -25.07 -45.61
CA SER A 19 -47.16 -25.60 -46.54
C SER A 19 -47.58 -27.04 -46.24
N GLY A 20 -47.06 -27.66 -45.17
CA GLY A 20 -47.50 -28.97 -44.69
C GLY A 20 -46.57 -30.15 -44.99
N GLU A 21 -45.39 -29.93 -45.58
CA GLU A 21 -44.44 -31.02 -45.83
C GLU A 21 -43.75 -31.51 -44.55
N SER A 22 -43.44 -32.82 -44.52
CA SER A 22 -42.73 -33.45 -43.41
C SER A 22 -41.32 -32.87 -43.22
N ILE A 23 -41.04 -32.35 -42.02
CA ILE A 23 -39.73 -31.81 -41.61
C ILE A 23 -38.60 -32.82 -41.86
N SER A 24 -38.86 -34.11 -41.64
CA SER A 24 -37.86 -35.17 -41.82
C SER A 24 -37.46 -35.31 -43.30
N GLN A 25 -38.45 -35.27 -44.19
CA GLN A 25 -38.28 -35.39 -45.64
C GLN A 25 -37.53 -34.18 -46.21
N VAL A 26 -37.95 -32.96 -45.81
CA VAL A 26 -37.33 -31.70 -46.22
C VAL A 26 -35.87 -31.60 -45.76
N CYS A 27 -35.58 -32.02 -44.53
CA CYS A 27 -34.21 -32.04 -44.00
C CYS A 27 -33.32 -33.07 -44.71
N HIS A 28 -33.86 -34.25 -45.01
CA HIS A 28 -33.14 -35.32 -45.71
C HIS A 28 -32.78 -34.91 -47.15
N GLN A 29 -33.75 -34.40 -47.92
CA GLN A 29 -33.54 -33.93 -49.29
C GLN A 29 -32.55 -32.75 -49.36
N ALA A 30 -32.59 -31.84 -48.39
CA ALA A 30 -31.68 -30.70 -48.35
C ALA A 30 -30.28 -31.01 -47.77
N GLY A 31 -30.06 -32.20 -47.23
CA GLY A 31 -28.80 -32.58 -46.56
C GLY A 31 -28.52 -31.77 -45.29
N VAL A 32 -29.56 -31.45 -44.51
CA VAL A 32 -29.50 -30.63 -43.28
C VAL A 32 -29.91 -31.46 -42.08
N SER A 33 -29.25 -31.28 -40.94
CA SER A 33 -29.70 -31.94 -39.70
C SER A 33 -31.01 -31.33 -39.20
N ARG A 34 -31.93 -32.18 -38.72
CA ARG A 34 -33.20 -31.76 -38.11
C ARG A 34 -32.97 -30.72 -37.00
N THR A 35 -31.93 -30.89 -36.20
CA THR A 35 -31.54 -29.94 -35.13
C THR A 35 -31.19 -28.54 -35.65
N ALA A 36 -30.45 -28.46 -36.76
CA ALA A 36 -30.10 -27.18 -37.37
C ALA A 36 -31.35 -26.50 -37.96
N PHE A 37 -32.23 -27.29 -38.58
CA PHE A 37 -33.49 -26.80 -39.13
C PHE A 37 -34.43 -26.26 -38.04
N TYR A 38 -34.62 -26.99 -36.92
CA TYR A 38 -35.41 -26.51 -35.79
C TYR A 38 -34.87 -25.18 -35.22
N SER A 39 -33.54 -25.01 -35.17
CA SER A 39 -32.93 -23.73 -34.75
C SER A 39 -33.27 -22.58 -35.69
N TRP A 40 -33.35 -22.84 -37.00
CA TRP A 40 -33.73 -21.84 -38.01
C TRP A 40 -35.22 -21.51 -37.92
N LEU A 41 -36.08 -22.53 -37.84
CA LEU A 41 -37.53 -22.38 -37.74
C LEU A 41 -37.92 -21.56 -36.51
N LYS A 42 -37.35 -21.87 -35.34
CA LYS A 42 -37.56 -21.11 -34.10
C LYS A 42 -37.21 -19.63 -34.25
N LYS A 43 -36.04 -19.33 -34.84
CA LYS A 43 -35.60 -17.94 -35.10
C LYS A 43 -36.50 -17.22 -36.09
N TYR A 44 -37.00 -17.93 -37.10
CA TYR A 44 -37.87 -17.38 -38.13
C TYR A 44 -39.26 -17.03 -37.56
N GLN A 45 -39.82 -17.89 -36.70
CA GLN A 45 -41.11 -17.65 -36.03
C GLN A 45 -41.03 -16.50 -35.00
N GLN A 46 -39.93 -16.40 -34.26
CA GLN A 46 -39.72 -15.36 -33.24
C GLN A 46 -39.40 -13.97 -33.83
N SER A 47 -39.20 -13.85 -35.14
CA SER A 47 -38.79 -12.61 -35.78
C SER A 47 -39.95 -11.92 -36.50
N GLY A 48 -40.12 -10.61 -36.27
CA GLY A 48 -41.10 -9.81 -37.00
C GLY A 48 -40.86 -9.78 -38.53
N PRO A 49 -41.85 -9.38 -39.35
CA PRO A 49 -41.84 -9.55 -40.81
C PRO A 49 -40.58 -8.99 -41.50
N ARG A 50 -40.10 -7.82 -41.06
CA ARG A 50 -38.90 -7.16 -41.59
C ARG A 50 -37.57 -7.78 -41.09
N ALA A 51 -37.59 -8.59 -40.04
CA ALA A 51 -36.41 -9.15 -39.38
C ALA A 51 -36.13 -10.63 -39.73
N LYS A 52 -37.09 -11.35 -40.34
CA LYS A 52 -36.99 -12.79 -40.66
C LYS A 52 -35.76 -13.16 -41.49
N LYS A 53 -35.47 -12.40 -42.55
CA LYS A 53 -34.28 -12.63 -43.40
C LYS A 53 -32.97 -12.39 -42.64
N LYS A 54 -32.96 -11.43 -41.72
CA LYS A 54 -31.80 -11.07 -40.88
C LYS A 54 -31.55 -12.11 -39.76
N ALA A 55 -32.60 -12.74 -39.24
CA ALA A 55 -32.51 -13.74 -38.16
C ALA A 55 -31.90 -15.08 -38.60
N LEU A 56 -32.04 -15.43 -39.89
CA LEU A 56 -31.49 -16.66 -40.48
C LEU A 56 -30.01 -16.55 -40.89
N VAL A 57 -29.42 -15.36 -40.77
CA VAL A 57 -28.00 -15.11 -41.01
C VAL A 57 -27.18 -15.86 -39.96
N CYS A 58 -26.29 -16.76 -40.40
CA CYS A 58 -25.32 -17.40 -39.52
C CYS A 58 -24.31 -16.35 -39.02
N ARG A 59 -24.57 -15.77 -37.85
CA ARG A 59 -23.65 -14.82 -37.21
C ARG A 59 -22.57 -15.59 -36.43
N VAL A 60 -21.67 -16.28 -37.12
CA VAL A 60 -20.44 -16.75 -36.46
C VAL A 60 -19.52 -15.55 -36.36
N VAL A 61 -19.44 -14.96 -35.17
CA VAL A 61 -18.52 -13.86 -34.91
C VAL A 61 -17.09 -14.41 -34.92
N ARG A 62 -16.38 -14.29 -36.03
CA ARG A 62 -14.97 -14.69 -36.16
C ARG A 62 -14.03 -13.48 -36.03
N GLY A 63 -12.78 -13.75 -35.70
CA GLY A 63 -11.71 -12.75 -35.67
C GLY A 63 -11.77 -11.81 -34.45
N ASN A 64 -11.40 -10.55 -34.64
CA ASN A 64 -11.26 -9.54 -33.57
C ASN A 64 -12.54 -9.23 -32.78
N ARG A 65 -13.69 -9.73 -33.23
CA ARG A 65 -15.00 -9.51 -32.59
C ARG A 65 -15.47 -10.68 -31.72
N HIS A 66 -14.73 -11.79 -31.66
CA HIS A 66 -15.14 -12.95 -30.86
C HIS A 66 -15.06 -12.64 -29.36
N TRP A 67 -16.14 -12.90 -28.61
CA TRP A 67 -16.26 -12.52 -27.19
C TRP A 67 -15.22 -13.17 -26.27
N LYS A 68 -14.72 -14.38 -26.60
CA LYS A 68 -13.59 -15.01 -25.88
C LYS A 68 -12.20 -14.45 -26.24
N LYS A 69 -12.09 -13.56 -27.22
CA LYS A 69 -10.80 -13.01 -27.65
C LYS A 69 -10.43 -11.82 -26.77
N LEU A 70 -9.21 -11.83 -26.24
CA LEU A 70 -8.66 -10.72 -25.45
C LEU A 70 -8.61 -9.43 -26.28
N SER A 71 -8.83 -8.29 -25.64
CA SER A 71 -8.79 -6.99 -26.30
C SER A 71 -7.40 -6.67 -26.85
N SER A 72 -7.32 -5.91 -27.95
CA SER A 72 -6.03 -5.49 -28.52
C SER A 72 -5.20 -4.63 -27.57
N ALA A 73 -5.83 -3.93 -26.62
CA ALA A 73 -5.13 -3.18 -25.58
C ALA A 73 -4.47 -4.12 -24.56
N THR A 74 -5.19 -5.16 -24.14
CA THR A 74 -4.69 -6.21 -23.24
C THR A 74 -3.53 -6.97 -23.88
N GLU A 75 -3.65 -7.31 -25.17
CA GLU A 75 -2.59 -7.96 -25.95
C GLU A 75 -1.30 -7.11 -26.00
N ARG A 76 -1.43 -5.81 -26.30
CA ARG A 76 -0.28 -4.88 -26.26
C ARG A 76 0.32 -4.75 -24.86
N LYS A 77 -0.51 -4.75 -23.81
CA LYS A 77 -0.03 -4.72 -22.42
C LYS A 77 0.83 -5.93 -22.10
N VAL A 78 0.38 -7.14 -22.47
CA VAL A 78 1.12 -8.39 -22.28
C VAL A 78 2.46 -8.36 -23.02
N LEU A 79 2.46 -7.97 -24.31
CA LEU A 79 3.69 -7.87 -25.11
C LEU A 79 4.67 -6.84 -24.54
N LYS A 80 4.17 -5.69 -24.07
CA LYS A 80 5.02 -4.63 -23.50
C LYS A 80 5.70 -5.09 -22.20
N ILE A 81 4.98 -5.83 -21.36
CA ILE A 81 5.53 -6.42 -20.12
C ILE A 81 6.58 -7.46 -20.47
N CYS A 82 6.29 -8.33 -21.45
CA CYS A 82 7.19 -9.38 -21.93
C CYS A 82 8.51 -8.83 -22.49
N LEU A 83 8.44 -7.81 -23.35
CA LEU A 83 9.62 -7.23 -24.00
C LEU A 83 10.48 -6.38 -23.05
N LYS A 84 9.87 -5.75 -22.03
CA LYS A 84 10.62 -5.05 -20.99
C LYS A 84 11.34 -5.99 -20.02
N ASN A 85 10.79 -7.19 -19.80
CA ASN A 85 11.29 -8.14 -18.81
C ASN A 85 11.35 -9.56 -19.43
N PRO A 86 12.36 -9.85 -20.27
CA PRO A 86 12.43 -11.12 -21.00
C PRO A 86 12.50 -12.35 -20.08
N LEU A 87 13.05 -12.17 -18.87
CA LEU A 87 13.19 -13.22 -17.85
C LEU A 87 11.87 -13.65 -17.19
N PHE A 88 10.78 -12.89 -17.35
CA PHE A 88 9.55 -13.19 -16.62
C PHE A 88 8.84 -14.42 -17.19
N SER A 89 8.44 -15.35 -16.31
CA SER A 89 7.61 -16.48 -16.72
C SER A 89 6.23 -16.01 -17.19
N PRO A 90 5.54 -16.77 -18.07
CA PRO A 90 4.16 -16.44 -18.47
C PRO A 90 3.21 -16.25 -17.28
N LYS A 91 3.46 -16.92 -16.16
CA LYS A 91 2.71 -16.76 -14.90
C LYS A 91 2.93 -15.39 -14.25
N LYS A 92 4.18 -14.90 -14.24
CA LYS A 92 4.52 -13.57 -13.71
C LYS A 92 3.99 -12.45 -14.62
N ILE A 93 4.06 -12.63 -15.94
CA ILE A 93 3.45 -11.72 -16.91
C ILE A 93 1.92 -11.68 -16.75
N SER A 94 1.29 -12.82 -16.47
CA SER A 94 -0.14 -12.95 -16.19
C SER A 94 -0.59 -12.13 -14.97
N GLN A 95 0.15 -12.19 -13.86
CA GLN A 95 -0.13 -11.40 -12.66
C GLN A 95 -0.05 -9.89 -12.93
N LEU A 96 0.97 -9.43 -13.66
CA LEU A 96 1.15 -8.01 -13.98
C LEU A 96 0.15 -7.50 -15.04
N ALA A 97 -0.22 -8.34 -15.99
CA ALA A 97 -1.15 -7.98 -17.05
C ALA A 97 -2.61 -8.00 -16.58
N GLY A 98 -2.95 -8.81 -15.57
CA GLY A 98 -4.33 -9.08 -15.14
C GLY A 98 -5.06 -10.02 -16.11
N VAL A 99 -4.35 -11.02 -16.65
CA VAL A 99 -4.85 -11.96 -17.67
C VAL A 99 -4.52 -13.37 -17.25
N SER A 100 -5.33 -14.37 -17.59
CA SER A 100 -5.01 -15.78 -17.30
C SER A 100 -3.67 -16.21 -17.91
N SER A 101 -2.95 -17.10 -17.21
CA SER A 101 -1.65 -17.64 -17.65
C SER A 101 -1.75 -18.31 -19.03
N HIS A 102 -2.84 -19.04 -19.29
CA HIS A 102 -3.13 -19.65 -20.58
C HIS A 102 -3.38 -18.60 -21.68
N GLY A 103 -4.06 -17.49 -21.35
CA GLY A 103 -4.26 -16.36 -22.26
C GLY A 103 -2.95 -15.68 -22.64
N VAL A 104 -2.05 -15.47 -21.68
CA VAL A 104 -0.69 -14.95 -21.92
C VAL A 104 0.11 -15.90 -22.80
N TRP A 105 0.10 -17.21 -22.51
CA TRP A 105 0.83 -18.19 -23.31
C TRP A 105 0.37 -18.21 -24.77
N ASN A 106 -0.95 -18.17 -25.01
CA ASN A 106 -1.51 -18.10 -26.36
C ASN A 106 -1.09 -16.80 -27.09
N ILE A 107 -1.06 -15.66 -26.40
CA ILE A 107 -0.56 -14.40 -26.98
C ILE A 107 0.91 -14.56 -27.36
N LEU A 108 1.76 -15.02 -26.45
CA LEU A 108 3.19 -15.14 -26.70
C LEU A 108 3.50 -16.14 -27.81
N LYS A 109 2.77 -17.26 -27.87
CA LYS A 109 2.89 -18.27 -28.93
C LYS A 109 2.55 -17.71 -30.31
N ARG A 110 1.53 -16.83 -30.43
CA ARG A 110 1.19 -16.20 -31.73
C ARG A 110 2.31 -15.35 -32.32
N TYR A 111 3.16 -14.82 -31.45
CA TYR A 111 4.29 -13.97 -31.83
C TYR A 111 5.63 -14.68 -31.71
N SER A 112 5.63 -16.00 -31.51
CA SER A 112 6.85 -16.79 -31.28
C SER A 112 7.70 -16.34 -30.09
N LEU A 113 7.13 -15.64 -29.10
CA LEU A 113 7.78 -15.12 -27.89
C LEU A 113 7.53 -15.99 -26.65
N ASN A 114 7.14 -17.25 -26.85
CA ASN A 114 6.77 -18.16 -25.76
C ASN A 114 7.97 -18.55 -24.88
N THR A 115 9.14 -18.79 -25.48
CA THR A 115 10.37 -19.16 -24.76
C THR A 115 11.21 -17.93 -24.41
N ARG A 116 12.09 -18.07 -23.41
CA ARG A 116 13.04 -17.02 -23.03
C ARG A 116 14.01 -16.69 -24.16
N GLN A 117 14.60 -17.71 -24.77
CA GLN A 117 15.53 -17.58 -25.89
C GLN A 117 14.91 -16.78 -27.04
N ASN A 118 13.68 -17.09 -27.44
CA ASN A 118 13.03 -16.35 -28.52
C ASN A 118 12.80 -14.88 -28.19
N ARG A 119 12.59 -14.54 -26.91
CA ARG A 119 12.48 -13.13 -26.48
C ARG A 119 13.83 -12.42 -26.51
N GLU A 120 14.90 -13.08 -26.10
CA GLU A 120 16.25 -12.54 -26.14
C GLU A 120 16.69 -12.31 -27.59
N VAL A 121 16.45 -13.27 -28.48
CA VAL A 121 16.69 -13.14 -29.93
C VAL A 121 15.84 -12.03 -30.54
N TYR A 122 14.56 -11.93 -30.16
CA TYR A 122 13.71 -10.85 -30.64
C TYR A 122 14.20 -9.47 -30.18
N ILE A 123 14.63 -9.36 -28.92
CA ILE A 123 15.13 -8.09 -28.36
C ILE A 123 16.45 -7.69 -29.01
N SER A 124 17.33 -8.64 -29.33
CA SER A 124 18.58 -8.31 -30.04
C SER A 124 18.33 -7.80 -31.45
N GLN A 125 17.30 -8.31 -32.14
CA GLN A 125 16.96 -7.90 -33.51
C GLN A 125 16.12 -6.62 -33.60
N HIS A 126 15.16 -6.42 -32.69
CA HIS A 126 14.12 -5.40 -32.82
C HIS A 126 14.02 -4.44 -31.62
N GLY A 127 14.84 -4.65 -30.59
CA GLY A 127 14.77 -3.91 -29.33
C GLY A 127 13.50 -4.21 -28.54
N THR A 128 13.10 -3.28 -27.67
CA THR A 128 11.91 -3.43 -26.79
C THR A 128 10.60 -2.97 -27.42
N SER A 129 10.60 -2.64 -28.72
CA SER A 129 9.45 -2.11 -29.45
C SER A 129 8.38 -3.18 -29.72
N LEU A 130 7.11 -2.80 -29.52
CA LEU A 130 5.97 -3.67 -29.77
C LEU A 130 5.86 -4.04 -31.26
N ILE A 131 5.52 -5.30 -31.51
CA ILE A 131 5.30 -5.87 -32.85
C ILE A 131 4.34 -4.98 -33.65
N GLY A 132 4.83 -4.47 -34.78
CA GLY A 132 4.10 -3.61 -35.71
C GLY A 132 4.42 -2.11 -35.64
N SER A 133 5.33 -1.66 -34.76
CA SER A 133 5.90 -0.31 -34.86
C SER A 133 7.38 -0.43 -35.25
N PRO A 134 7.75 -0.15 -36.51
CA PRO A 134 9.15 -0.22 -36.94
C PRO A 134 10.00 0.73 -36.11
N ASN A 135 11.20 0.28 -35.77
CA ASN A 135 12.19 1.11 -35.11
C ASN A 135 12.67 2.22 -36.06
N LEU A 136 13.38 3.21 -35.54
CA LEU A 136 13.91 4.32 -36.36
C LEU A 136 14.79 3.81 -37.51
N ASN A 137 15.65 2.83 -37.24
CA ASN A 137 16.50 2.19 -38.24
C ASN A 137 15.67 1.46 -39.30
N ASP A 138 14.65 0.69 -38.90
CA ASP A 138 13.77 -0.01 -39.84
C ASP A 138 13.05 0.98 -40.77
N LYS A 139 12.56 2.11 -40.23
CA LYS A 139 11.92 3.16 -41.03
C LYS A 139 12.88 3.78 -42.04
N LEU A 140 14.13 4.02 -41.65
CA LEU A 140 15.16 4.52 -42.55
C LEU A 140 15.48 3.50 -43.64
N THR A 141 15.60 2.22 -43.29
CA THR A 141 15.82 1.13 -44.25
C THR A 141 14.67 1.03 -45.26
N MET A 142 13.42 1.12 -44.79
CA MET A 142 12.26 1.10 -45.69
C MET A 142 12.24 2.30 -46.65
N ILE A 143 12.63 3.49 -46.19
CA ILE A 143 12.71 4.69 -47.03
C ILE A 143 13.84 4.56 -48.05
N ARG A 144 15.03 4.12 -47.64
CA ARG A 144 16.16 3.87 -48.57
C ARG A 144 15.81 2.85 -49.64
N ARG A 145 15.13 1.76 -49.28
CA ARG A 145 14.66 0.74 -50.25
C ARG A 145 13.62 1.30 -51.21
N PHE A 146 12.73 2.17 -50.71
CA PHE A 146 11.77 2.88 -51.56
C PHE A 146 12.46 3.88 -52.51
N GLU A 147 13.45 4.64 -52.02
CA GLU A 147 14.28 5.54 -52.85
C GLU A 147 15.12 4.77 -53.88
N ALA A 148 15.53 3.53 -53.55
CA ALA A 148 16.20 2.61 -54.48
C ALA A 148 15.25 1.97 -55.52
N GLY A 149 13.95 2.33 -55.51
CA GLY A 149 12.98 1.91 -56.53
C GLY A 149 12.23 0.62 -56.23
N GLU A 150 12.36 0.03 -55.03
CA GLU A 150 11.59 -1.17 -54.69
C GLU A 150 10.08 -0.89 -54.57
N LYS A 151 9.25 -1.85 -55.00
CA LYS A 151 7.78 -1.74 -54.88
C LYS A 151 7.36 -1.65 -53.42
N ILE A 152 6.71 -0.54 -53.05
CA ILE A 152 6.23 -0.27 -51.69
C ILE A 152 5.35 -1.37 -51.08
N ALA A 153 4.60 -2.08 -51.93
CA ALA A 153 3.75 -3.19 -51.52
C ALA A 153 4.56 -4.37 -50.96
N HIS A 154 5.76 -4.59 -51.48
CA HIS A 154 6.69 -5.60 -51.02
C HIS A 154 7.30 -5.21 -49.67
N ILE A 155 7.88 -4.00 -49.60
CA ILE A 155 8.47 -3.42 -48.38
C ILE A 155 7.44 -3.43 -47.24
N CYS A 156 6.23 -2.95 -47.47
CA CYS A 156 5.18 -2.91 -46.44
C CYS A 156 4.74 -4.31 -45.96
N ARG A 157 4.77 -5.32 -46.85
CA ARG A 157 4.39 -6.70 -46.51
C ARG A 157 5.48 -7.39 -45.69
N GLU A 158 6.74 -7.15 -46.04
CA GLU A 158 7.92 -7.67 -45.34
C GLU A 158 8.01 -7.13 -43.90
N PHE A 159 7.86 -5.81 -43.72
CA PHE A 159 7.92 -5.18 -42.40
C PHE A 159 6.57 -5.16 -41.65
N GLY A 160 5.50 -5.72 -42.22
CA GLY A 160 4.20 -5.85 -41.56
C GLY A 160 3.48 -4.52 -41.27
N ILE A 161 3.61 -3.52 -42.15
CA ILE A 161 3.07 -2.17 -41.99
C ILE A 161 2.05 -1.85 -43.08
N SER A 162 1.05 -1.01 -42.79
CA SER A 162 0.14 -0.55 -43.85
C SER A 162 0.81 0.51 -44.74
N ARG A 163 0.54 0.45 -46.05
CA ARG A 163 1.02 1.46 -47.01
C ARG A 163 0.67 2.88 -46.56
N THR A 164 -0.51 3.07 -45.98
CA THR A 164 -0.98 4.36 -45.43
C THR A 164 -0.12 4.87 -44.28
N ALA A 165 0.40 3.99 -43.42
CA ALA A 165 1.31 4.38 -42.34
C ALA A 165 2.69 4.76 -42.88
N PHE A 166 3.19 4.00 -43.87
CA PHE A 166 4.45 4.31 -44.54
C PHE A 166 4.40 5.68 -45.24
N TYR A 167 3.37 5.95 -46.06
CA TYR A 167 3.24 7.24 -46.73
C TYR A 167 3.14 8.43 -45.77
N LYS A 168 2.55 8.24 -44.58
CA LYS A 168 2.54 9.27 -43.52
C LYS A 168 3.92 9.54 -42.92
N TRP A 169 4.85 8.57 -42.95
CA TRP A 169 6.24 8.79 -42.56
C TRP A 169 7.03 9.42 -43.69
N LEU A 170 6.86 8.92 -44.92
CA LEU A 170 7.54 9.43 -46.10
C LEU A 170 7.27 10.92 -46.31
N ASN A 171 6.01 11.36 -46.23
CA ASN A 171 5.66 12.77 -46.39
C ASN A 171 6.34 13.65 -45.34
N ARG A 172 6.39 13.20 -44.08
CA ARG A 172 7.10 13.92 -43.00
C ARG A 172 8.60 13.94 -43.20
N TYR A 173 9.17 12.86 -43.71
CA TYR A 173 10.60 12.76 -44.02
C TYR A 173 11.00 13.69 -45.16
N GLN A 174 10.14 13.83 -46.18
CA GLN A 174 10.34 14.76 -47.30
C GLN A 174 10.19 16.23 -46.88
N GLN A 175 9.30 16.53 -45.92
CA GLN A 175 9.09 17.89 -45.40
C GLN A 175 10.18 18.36 -44.42
N ALA A 176 11.01 17.47 -43.88
CA ALA A 176 12.04 17.80 -42.91
C ALA A 176 13.38 18.15 -43.58
N ALA A 177 14.03 19.22 -43.12
CA ALA A 177 15.34 19.68 -43.62
C ALA A 177 16.50 19.10 -42.79
N GLY A 178 17.61 18.75 -43.44
CA GLY A 178 18.88 18.41 -42.76
C GLY A 178 18.81 17.29 -41.71
N GLU A 179 19.39 17.56 -40.53
CA GLU A 179 19.49 16.61 -39.41
C GLU A 179 18.13 16.21 -38.79
N ASP A 180 17.09 17.01 -39.01
CA ASP A 180 15.73 16.78 -38.47
C ASP A 180 14.97 15.66 -39.20
N LYS A 181 15.47 15.17 -40.33
CA LYS A 181 14.88 14.03 -41.06
C LYS A 181 14.76 12.78 -40.19
N ARG A 182 15.76 12.54 -39.32
CA ARG A 182 15.73 11.44 -38.36
C ARG A 182 14.64 11.66 -37.30
N GLN A 183 14.49 12.88 -36.82
CA GLN A 183 13.46 13.19 -35.81
C GLN A 183 12.04 13.09 -36.39
N ALA A 184 11.83 13.47 -37.65
CA ALA A 184 10.52 13.46 -38.33
C ALA A 184 9.88 12.06 -38.45
N LEU A 185 10.71 11.00 -38.48
CA LEU A 185 10.27 9.60 -38.54
C LEU A 185 9.72 9.07 -37.21
N ASN A 186 9.98 9.76 -36.10
CA ASN A 186 9.39 9.41 -34.81
C ASN A 186 7.88 9.70 -34.82
N SER A 187 7.10 8.91 -34.08
CA SER A 187 5.65 9.10 -33.99
C SER A 187 5.34 10.31 -33.12
N TRP A 188 5.32 11.50 -33.74
CA TRP A 188 4.90 12.72 -33.06
C TRP A 188 3.38 12.76 -32.98
N ARG A 189 2.85 12.58 -31.77
CA ARG A 189 1.55 13.15 -31.43
C ARG A 189 1.88 14.45 -30.72
N PRO A 190 1.51 15.63 -31.27
CA PRO A 190 1.71 16.87 -30.55
C PRO A 190 1.00 16.76 -29.20
N LYS A 191 1.72 17.07 -28.12
CA LYS A 191 1.26 16.98 -26.74
C LYS A 191 1.59 18.29 -26.04
N GLY A 192 0.72 18.66 -25.10
CA GLY A 192 0.90 19.90 -24.35
C GLY A 192 0.78 21.11 -25.27
N GLU A 193 1.77 21.99 -25.18
CA GLU A 193 1.81 23.30 -25.83
C GLU A 193 1.84 23.21 -27.37
N SER A 194 2.40 22.13 -27.89
CA SER A 194 2.46 21.85 -29.34
C SER A 194 1.13 21.37 -29.95
N HIS A 195 0.08 21.15 -29.14
CA HIS A 195 -1.21 20.67 -29.63
C HIS A 195 -2.00 21.82 -30.26
N TRP A 196 -2.57 21.62 -31.46
CA TRP A 196 -3.34 22.65 -32.20
C TRP A 196 -4.58 23.21 -31.48
N ARG A 197 -5.09 22.52 -30.45
CA ARG A 197 -6.15 23.02 -29.54
C ARG A 197 -5.61 23.60 -28.22
N PHE A 198 -4.30 23.70 -28.07
CA PHE A 198 -3.71 24.32 -26.90
C PHE A 198 -3.95 25.82 -26.98
N VAL A 199 -4.46 26.39 -25.90
CA VAL A 199 -4.65 27.83 -25.78
C VAL A 199 -3.63 28.33 -24.75
N PRO A 200 -2.60 29.08 -25.18
CA PRO A 200 -1.64 29.70 -24.27
C PRO A 200 -2.36 30.64 -23.29
N GLY A 201 -1.95 30.66 -22.02
CA GLY A 201 -2.57 31.56 -21.03
C GLY A 201 -3.94 31.12 -20.49
N ALA A 202 -4.54 30.05 -21.04
CA ALA A 202 -5.88 29.62 -20.63
C ALA A 202 -5.95 29.16 -19.17
N LYS A 203 -4.87 28.58 -18.66
CA LYS A 203 -4.79 28.13 -17.26
C LYS A 203 -4.85 29.33 -16.33
N GLU A 204 -4.07 30.35 -16.61
CA GLU A 204 -3.94 31.57 -15.82
C GLU A 204 -5.29 32.31 -15.77
N LEU A 205 -5.99 32.38 -16.90
CA LEU A 205 -7.33 32.96 -16.98
C LEU A 205 -8.36 32.19 -16.14
N ILE A 206 -8.38 30.85 -16.24
CA ILE A 206 -9.27 30.00 -15.44
C ILE A 206 -8.97 30.20 -13.95
N PHE A 207 -7.70 30.24 -13.56
CA PHE A 207 -7.28 30.40 -12.17
C PHE A 207 -7.63 31.77 -11.61
N LYS A 208 -7.49 32.83 -12.41
CA LYS A 208 -7.93 34.18 -12.05
C LYS A 208 -9.43 34.21 -11.75
N ILE A 209 -10.25 33.58 -12.58
CA ILE A 209 -11.70 33.49 -12.36
C ILE A 209 -12.02 32.66 -11.13
N VAL A 210 -11.35 31.52 -10.93
CA VAL A 210 -11.56 30.65 -9.75
C VAL A 210 -11.15 31.33 -8.46
N ALA A 211 -10.07 32.13 -8.48
CA ALA A 211 -9.63 32.90 -7.32
C ALA A 211 -10.64 33.99 -6.93
N GLN A 212 -11.30 34.62 -7.91
CA GLN A 212 -12.34 35.63 -7.67
C GLN A 212 -13.69 35.02 -7.31
N HIS A 213 -14.05 33.91 -7.93
CA HIS A 213 -15.38 33.30 -7.88
C HIS A 213 -15.30 31.76 -7.76
N PRO A 214 -14.95 31.22 -6.57
CA PRO A 214 -14.80 29.79 -6.35
C PRO A 214 -16.11 28.99 -6.54
N GLU A 215 -17.27 29.64 -6.42
CA GLU A 215 -18.61 29.08 -6.56
C GLU A 215 -18.96 28.64 -7.99
N LEU A 216 -18.29 29.19 -9.00
CA LEU A 216 -18.69 28.97 -10.39
C LEU A 216 -18.43 27.52 -10.83
N THR A 217 -19.41 26.98 -11.53
CA THR A 217 -19.30 25.70 -12.23
C THR A 217 -18.45 25.83 -13.50
N PRO A 218 -17.85 24.75 -14.00
CA PRO A 218 -17.05 24.80 -15.23
C PRO A 218 -17.82 25.33 -16.45
N GLU A 219 -19.13 25.16 -16.51
CA GLU A 219 -19.98 25.75 -17.56
C GLU A 219 -20.10 27.27 -17.39
N GLN A 220 -20.32 27.76 -16.16
CA GLN A 220 -20.39 29.20 -15.90
C GLN A 220 -19.04 29.89 -16.12
N ILE A 221 -17.93 29.24 -15.77
CA ILE A 221 -16.57 29.73 -16.07
C ILE A 221 -16.38 29.82 -17.59
N SER A 222 -16.87 28.83 -18.36
CA SER A 222 -16.82 28.85 -19.83
C SER A 222 -17.60 30.03 -20.41
N LYS A 223 -18.82 30.26 -19.95
CA LYS A 223 -19.66 31.40 -20.38
C LYS A 223 -19.01 32.74 -20.04
N ARG A 224 -18.40 32.86 -18.87
CA ARG A 224 -17.74 34.10 -18.42
C ARG A 224 -16.45 34.37 -19.21
N LEU A 225 -15.68 33.34 -19.52
CA LEU A 225 -14.52 33.45 -20.42
C LEU A 225 -14.94 33.87 -21.82
N PHE A 226 -16.05 33.33 -22.32
CA PHE A 226 -16.62 33.73 -23.61
C PHE A 226 -17.02 35.21 -23.62
N GLN A 227 -17.69 35.68 -22.56
CA GLN A 227 -18.07 37.09 -22.41
C GLN A 227 -16.86 38.03 -22.32
N GLN A 228 -15.77 37.63 -21.66
CA GLN A 228 -14.56 38.45 -21.52
C GLN A 228 -13.70 38.48 -22.79
N ALA A 229 -13.65 37.39 -23.55
CA ALA A 229 -12.77 37.26 -24.72
C ALA A 229 -13.47 37.57 -26.06
N GLY A 230 -14.81 37.65 -26.09
CA GLY A 230 -15.60 37.82 -27.31
C GLY A 230 -15.62 36.60 -28.26
N GLN A 231 -14.94 35.51 -27.88
CA GLN A 231 -14.82 34.27 -28.66
C GLN A 231 -14.66 33.04 -27.75
N PRO A 232 -15.06 31.82 -28.18
CA PRO A 232 -15.07 30.65 -27.31
C PRO A 232 -13.66 30.10 -27.11
N VAL A 233 -13.05 30.43 -25.96
CA VAL A 233 -11.69 30.02 -25.59
C VAL A 233 -11.62 28.53 -25.26
N LEU A 234 -12.48 28.06 -24.35
CA LEU A 234 -12.51 26.66 -23.89
C LEU A 234 -13.94 26.24 -23.55
N GLY A 235 -14.35 25.08 -24.04
CA GLY A 235 -15.63 24.48 -23.68
C GLY A 235 -15.64 23.90 -22.25
N ASN A 236 -16.84 23.65 -21.73
CA ASN A 236 -17.09 23.11 -20.38
C ASN A 236 -16.15 21.93 -20.02
N HIS A 237 -16.06 20.92 -20.89
CA HIS A 237 -15.20 19.75 -20.65
C HIS A 237 -13.69 20.10 -20.62
N GLY A 238 -13.27 21.11 -21.37
CA GLY A 238 -11.89 21.61 -21.35
C GLY A 238 -11.53 22.22 -20.00
N ILE A 239 -12.41 23.08 -19.47
CA ILE A 239 -12.25 23.73 -18.17
C ILE A 239 -12.28 22.70 -17.05
N TYR A 240 -13.22 21.75 -17.09
CA TYR A 240 -13.27 20.65 -16.13
C TYR A 240 -11.95 19.87 -16.08
N ASN A 241 -11.35 19.56 -17.23
CA ASN A 241 -10.07 18.85 -17.29
C ASN A 241 -8.90 19.67 -16.72
N VAL A 242 -8.89 20.99 -16.94
CA VAL A 242 -7.89 21.89 -16.36
C VAL A 242 -8.06 21.91 -14.84
N LEU A 243 -9.26 22.17 -14.33
CA LEU A 243 -9.54 22.17 -12.90
C LEU A 243 -9.20 20.83 -12.25
N LYS A 244 -9.58 19.71 -12.87
CA LYS A 244 -9.24 18.37 -12.38
C LYS A 244 -7.74 18.11 -12.34
N ARG A 245 -6.98 18.58 -13.33
CA ARG A 245 -5.51 18.39 -13.37
C ARG A 245 -4.81 19.08 -12.20
N TYR A 246 -5.33 20.23 -11.79
CA TYR A 246 -4.76 21.01 -10.70
C TYR A 246 -5.48 20.83 -9.36
N GLY A 247 -6.36 19.83 -9.25
CA GLY A 247 -7.06 19.52 -8.01
C GLY A 247 -8.04 20.59 -7.56
N LEU A 248 -8.67 21.31 -8.49
CA LEU A 248 -9.67 22.37 -8.28
C LEU A 248 -11.08 21.96 -8.78
N ASN A 249 -11.35 20.65 -8.87
CA ASN A 249 -12.61 20.15 -9.44
C ASN A 249 -13.79 20.33 -8.49
N THR A 250 -13.55 20.29 -7.18
CA THR A 250 -14.60 20.51 -6.17
C THR A 250 -14.66 21.97 -5.71
N TYR A 251 -15.82 22.40 -5.21
CA TYR A 251 -16.00 23.73 -4.66
C TYR A 251 -15.05 24.00 -3.48
N ALA A 252 -14.92 23.06 -2.54
CA ALA A 252 -14.05 23.19 -1.38
C ALA A 252 -12.58 23.46 -1.77
N GLN A 253 -12.09 22.80 -2.82
CA GLN A 253 -10.74 23.02 -3.33
C GLN A 253 -10.58 24.40 -4.00
N ARG A 254 -11.58 24.86 -4.74
CA ARG A 254 -11.59 26.22 -5.33
C ARG A 254 -11.62 27.30 -4.25
N LEU A 255 -12.41 27.08 -3.21
CA LEU A 255 -12.49 27.97 -2.05
C LEU A 255 -11.15 28.07 -1.32
N ALA A 256 -10.52 26.92 -1.03
CA ALA A 256 -9.19 26.89 -0.43
C ALA A 256 -8.14 27.62 -1.30
N TYR A 257 -8.20 27.43 -2.63
CA TYR A 257 -7.30 28.12 -3.56
C TYR A 257 -7.50 29.64 -3.56
N SER A 258 -8.75 30.10 -3.57
CA SER A 258 -9.11 31.53 -3.47
C SER A 258 -8.59 32.14 -2.17
N GLN A 259 -8.77 31.46 -1.04
CA GLN A 259 -8.27 31.90 0.28
C GLN A 259 -6.74 31.99 0.32
N THR A 260 -6.03 31.02 -0.25
CA THR A 260 -4.55 31.06 -0.32
C THR A 260 -4.06 32.22 -1.19
N GLN A 261 -4.71 32.49 -2.33
CA GLN A 261 -4.32 33.61 -3.19
C GLN A 261 -4.60 34.98 -2.55
N GLN A 262 -5.71 35.12 -1.81
CA GLN A 262 -5.99 36.31 -1.01
C GLN A 262 -4.96 36.50 0.11
N ALA A 263 -4.50 35.41 0.74
CA ALA A 263 -3.43 35.46 1.72
C ALA A 263 -2.08 35.85 1.10
N GLU A 264 -1.72 35.35 -0.08
CA GLU A 264 -0.48 35.67 -0.80
C GLU A 264 -0.40 37.16 -1.21
N LEU A 265 -1.52 37.76 -1.65
CA LEU A 265 -1.64 39.19 -1.95
C LEU A 265 -1.44 40.07 -0.71
N SER A 266 -1.79 39.57 0.49
CA SER A 266 -1.61 40.30 1.75
C SER A 266 -0.16 40.21 2.30
N THR A 267 0.63 39.23 1.86
CA THR A 267 2.01 39.00 2.33
C THR A 267 3.11 39.52 1.39
N SER A 268 2.77 39.89 0.15
CA SER A 268 3.75 40.22 -0.90
C SER A 268 4.53 41.52 -0.66
N GLY A 269 4.18 42.31 0.36
CA GLY A 269 4.93 43.52 0.73
C GLY A 269 6.17 43.28 1.60
N ILE A 270 6.36 42.10 2.22
CA ILE A 270 7.31 41.96 3.35
C ILE A 270 8.30 40.77 3.23
N THR A 271 8.12 39.79 2.33
CA THR A 271 8.80 38.47 2.48
C THR A 271 9.76 38.01 1.37
N ALA A 272 10.27 38.89 0.50
CA ALA A 272 11.13 38.47 -0.63
C ALA A 272 12.49 37.85 -0.23
N TRP A 273 13.03 38.17 0.95
CA TRP A 273 14.31 37.61 1.42
C TRP A 273 14.15 36.29 2.19
N THR A 274 13.06 36.11 2.93
CA THR A 274 12.78 34.90 3.69
C THR A 274 12.53 33.69 2.80
N ASP A 275 12.02 33.90 1.59
CA ASP A 275 11.72 32.84 0.63
C ASP A 275 12.99 32.23 0.01
N ARG A 276 14.10 32.99 -0.09
CA ARG A 276 15.39 32.43 -0.52
C ARG A 276 15.99 31.48 0.52
N ILE A 277 15.80 31.77 1.81
CA ILE A 277 16.30 30.92 2.91
C ILE A 277 15.49 29.62 2.97
N LYS A 278 14.17 29.70 2.77
CA LYS A 278 13.26 28.54 2.71
C LYS A 278 13.62 27.58 1.56
N LEU A 279 13.97 28.13 0.39
CA LEU A 279 14.29 27.34 -0.80
C LEU A 279 15.64 26.60 -0.70
N VAL A 280 16.58 27.14 0.08
CA VAL A 280 17.83 26.45 0.45
C VAL A 280 17.55 25.37 1.49
N TRP A 281 16.66 25.64 2.44
CA TRP A 281 16.27 24.70 3.49
C TRP A 281 15.50 23.49 2.95
N ASP A 282 14.59 23.69 2.00
CA ASP A 282 13.79 22.62 1.39
C ASP A 282 14.64 21.70 0.48
N LYS A 283 15.78 22.15 -0.03
CA LYS A 283 16.75 21.30 -0.74
C LYS A 283 17.54 20.36 0.18
N PHE A 284 17.62 20.67 1.48
CA PHE A 284 18.40 19.93 2.46
C PHE A 284 17.60 18.88 3.24
N ILE A 285 16.27 18.79 3.05
CA ILE A 285 15.43 17.80 3.72
C ILE A 285 15.17 16.61 2.78
N PRO A 286 15.69 15.40 3.06
CA PRO A 286 15.35 14.22 2.28
C PRO A 286 13.92 13.77 2.61
N THR A 287 12.92 14.21 1.84
CA THR A 287 11.54 13.74 2.00
C THR A 287 11.30 12.48 1.17
N ARG A 288 11.07 11.34 1.84
CA ARG A 288 10.03 10.35 1.48
C ARG A 288 9.79 9.35 2.63
N ALA A 289 8.79 9.63 3.45
CA ALA A 289 8.00 8.61 4.16
C ALA A 289 6.51 9.03 4.12
N PRO A 290 5.56 8.09 3.93
CA PRO A 290 4.15 8.41 3.76
C PRO A 290 3.46 8.52 5.13
N ALA A 291 2.62 9.57 5.27
CA ALA A 291 1.81 9.93 6.44
C ALA A 291 2.56 10.53 7.65
N GLY A 292 2.37 11.84 7.87
CA GLY A 292 2.67 12.48 9.15
C GLY A 292 1.48 12.36 10.11
N PRO A 293 1.70 12.17 11.43
CA PRO A 293 0.64 12.13 12.44
C PRO A 293 -0.05 13.50 12.60
N PRO A 294 -1.26 13.55 13.21
CA PRO A 294 -2.04 14.79 13.31
C PRO A 294 -1.28 15.88 14.06
N GLY A 295 -1.26 17.09 13.49
CA GLY A 295 -0.55 18.24 14.04
C GLY A 295 -1.17 18.70 15.36
N PHE A 296 -0.34 18.82 16.40
CA PHE A 296 -0.71 19.48 17.64
C PHE A 296 -0.96 20.97 17.38
N ALA A 297 -2.21 21.40 17.50
CA ALA A 297 -2.60 22.79 17.41
C ALA A 297 -2.27 23.51 18.74
N ILE A 298 -1.07 24.12 18.81
CA ILE A 298 -0.67 25.02 19.91
C ILE A 298 -1.66 26.20 20.05
N SER A 299 -2.45 26.49 19.01
CA SER A 299 -3.48 27.54 19.03
C SER A 299 -4.62 27.32 20.03
N LYS A 300 -4.80 26.12 20.59
CA LYS A 300 -5.79 25.90 21.66
C LYS A 300 -5.32 26.35 23.06
N LEU A 301 -4.02 26.60 23.23
CA LEU A 301 -3.44 26.92 24.53
C LEU A 301 -3.62 28.39 24.92
N LEU A 302 -3.84 29.25 23.93
CA LEU A 302 -4.03 30.69 24.10
C LEU A 302 -5.35 31.05 23.41
N ASN A 303 -6.46 30.65 24.02
CA ASN A 303 -7.78 31.09 23.59
C ASN A 303 -8.05 32.52 24.08
N LEU A 304 -7.17 33.45 23.71
CA LEU A 304 -7.47 34.87 23.74
C LEU A 304 -7.84 35.27 22.31
N GLN A 305 -9.06 35.78 22.13
CA GLN A 305 -9.52 36.46 20.91
C GLN A 305 -8.74 37.76 20.69
N THR A 306 -7.42 37.69 20.60
CA THR A 306 -6.57 38.83 20.28
C THR A 306 -6.19 38.78 18.80
N PRO A 307 -6.21 39.91 18.09
CA PRO A 307 -5.84 39.95 16.68
C PRO A 307 -4.41 39.39 16.53
N LYS A 308 -4.15 38.66 15.44
CA LYS A 308 -2.86 37.95 15.19
C LYS A 308 -1.63 38.85 15.41
N LEU A 309 -1.76 40.15 15.14
CA LEU A 309 -0.71 41.16 15.35
C LEU A 309 -0.34 41.32 16.83
N LEU A 310 -1.33 41.29 17.73
CA LEU A 310 -1.12 41.31 19.18
C LEU A 310 -0.47 40.01 19.65
N GLN A 311 -0.85 38.86 19.07
CA GLN A 311 -0.22 37.57 19.39
C GLN A 311 1.26 37.56 18.98
N TYR A 312 1.62 38.05 17.79
CA TYR A 312 3.03 38.18 17.39
C TYR A 312 3.78 39.22 18.23
N PHE A 313 3.11 40.30 18.62
CA PHE A 313 3.68 41.30 19.53
C PHE A 313 4.00 40.70 20.90
N PHE A 314 3.05 40.01 21.53
CA PHE A 314 3.26 39.33 22.81
C PHE A 314 4.27 38.18 22.71
N LEU A 315 4.23 37.41 21.62
CA LEU A 315 5.22 36.36 21.37
C LEU A 315 6.63 36.96 21.21
N GLY A 316 6.73 38.10 20.52
CA GLY A 316 7.97 38.87 20.40
C GLY A 316 8.45 39.43 21.73
N LEU A 317 7.54 39.92 22.57
CA LEU A 317 7.84 40.47 23.90
C LEU A 317 8.33 39.39 24.87
N ILE A 318 7.85 38.16 24.73
CA ILE A 318 8.31 36.99 25.51
C ILE A 318 9.62 36.41 24.95
N LEU A 319 9.74 36.30 23.63
CA LEU A 319 10.91 35.69 22.98
C LEU A 319 12.13 36.61 22.91
N ALA A 320 11.94 37.93 22.79
CA ALA A 320 13.02 38.89 22.72
C ALA A 320 13.98 38.80 23.93
N PRO A 321 13.52 38.86 25.21
CA PRO A 321 14.42 38.73 26.36
C PRO A 321 15.05 37.33 26.47
N LEU A 322 14.34 36.29 26.02
CA LEU A 322 14.83 34.91 26.00
C LEU A 322 16.03 34.71 25.06
N VAL A 323 16.16 35.53 24.03
CA VAL A 323 17.28 35.48 23.08
C VAL A 323 18.30 36.60 23.34
N SER A 324 17.85 37.80 23.71
CA SER A 324 18.73 38.97 23.87
C SER A 324 19.54 38.93 25.17
N LEU A 325 18.98 38.43 26.28
CA LEU A 325 19.72 38.39 27.55
C LEU A 325 20.86 37.36 27.52
N PRO A 326 20.69 36.13 27.02
CA PRO A 326 21.79 35.18 26.91
C PRO A 326 22.86 35.61 25.91
N THR A 327 22.47 36.27 24.81
CA THR A 327 23.43 36.77 23.81
C THR A 327 24.25 37.94 24.35
N LEU A 328 23.63 38.87 25.09
CA LEU A 328 24.35 39.94 25.78
C LEU A 328 25.26 39.40 26.88
N TYR A 329 24.80 38.41 27.65
CA TYR A 329 25.62 37.73 28.66
C TYR A 329 26.81 36.99 28.02
N TRP A 330 26.58 36.32 26.90
CA TRP A 330 27.63 35.66 26.13
C TRP A 330 28.68 36.66 25.63
N PHE A 331 28.27 37.79 25.07
CA PHE A 331 29.18 38.85 24.63
C PHE A 331 30.00 39.41 25.79
N ARG A 332 29.37 39.60 26.95
CA ARG A 332 30.06 40.04 28.17
C ARG A 332 31.12 39.03 28.60
N MET A 333 30.77 37.73 28.67
CA MET A 333 31.71 36.65 29.00
C MET A 333 32.86 36.55 27.99
N PHE A 334 32.56 36.70 26.69
CA PHE A 334 33.56 36.69 25.62
C PHE A 334 34.51 37.89 25.70
N SER A 335 34.00 39.09 26.03
CA SER A 335 34.82 40.29 26.20
C SER A 335 35.72 40.26 27.45
N GLN A 336 35.26 39.60 28.52
CA GLN A 336 35.96 39.53 29.81
C GLN A 336 37.00 38.39 29.86
N ALA A 337 37.06 37.53 28.84
CA ALA A 337 38.02 36.43 28.78
C ALA A 337 39.47 36.97 28.63
N PRO A 338 40.39 36.64 29.56
CA PRO A 338 41.70 37.31 29.64
C PRO A 338 42.72 36.81 28.61
N THR A 339 42.57 35.58 28.08
CA THR A 339 43.54 34.98 27.14
C THR A 339 42.91 34.61 25.81
N PHE A 340 43.68 34.67 24.72
CA PHE A 340 43.20 34.30 23.38
C PHE A 340 42.71 32.85 23.31
N SER A 341 43.39 31.93 24.00
CA SER A 341 43.00 30.51 24.08
C SER A 341 41.63 30.33 24.75
N SER A 342 41.35 31.07 25.83
CA SER A 342 40.03 31.03 26.49
C SER A 342 38.90 31.55 25.59
N LYS A 343 39.14 32.61 24.81
CA LYS A 343 38.19 33.14 23.81
C LYS A 343 37.87 32.10 22.74
N LEU A 344 38.90 31.40 22.25
CA LEU A 344 38.75 30.33 21.27
C LEU A 344 37.94 29.15 21.84
N GLY A 345 38.21 28.77 23.10
CA GLY A 345 37.46 27.74 23.82
C GLY A 345 35.98 28.08 23.98
N PHE A 346 35.65 29.32 24.35
CA PHE A 346 34.27 29.80 24.43
C PHE A 346 33.57 29.75 23.06
N LEU A 347 34.27 30.12 21.98
CA LEU A 347 33.72 30.04 20.63
C LEU A 347 33.34 28.60 20.25
N PHE A 348 34.27 27.64 20.44
CA PHE A 348 34.00 26.24 20.12
C PHE A 348 32.91 25.61 20.99
N ALA A 349 32.89 25.90 22.29
CA ALA A 349 31.83 25.43 23.19
C ALA A 349 30.46 25.97 22.76
N SER A 350 30.40 27.22 22.29
CA SER A 350 29.16 27.84 21.82
C SER A 350 28.66 27.24 20.51
N ILE A 351 29.57 26.95 19.58
CA ILE A 351 29.24 26.25 18.32
C ILE A 351 28.75 24.83 18.62
N ALA A 352 29.44 24.10 19.51
CA ALA A 352 29.05 22.75 19.89
C ALA A 352 27.67 22.73 20.56
N LEU A 353 27.40 23.67 21.48
CA LEU A 353 26.09 23.81 22.14
C LEU A 353 24.99 24.19 21.13
N ALA A 354 25.27 25.07 20.19
CA ALA A 354 24.32 25.46 19.15
C ALA A 354 23.98 24.30 18.21
N MET A 355 24.99 23.56 17.74
CA MET A 355 24.77 22.37 16.91
C MET A 355 24.04 21.27 17.70
N GLY A 356 24.43 21.01 18.95
CA GLY A 356 23.75 20.05 19.83
C GLY A 356 22.29 20.42 20.07
N SER A 357 22.00 21.70 20.32
CA SER A 357 20.62 22.20 20.50
C SER A 357 19.79 22.05 19.24
N PHE A 358 20.38 22.27 18.06
CA PHE A 358 19.69 22.06 16.78
C PHE A 358 19.32 20.59 16.57
N PHE A 359 20.23 19.66 16.84
CA PHE A 359 19.94 18.22 16.78
C PHE A 359 18.91 17.78 17.83
N PHE A 360 18.96 18.36 19.03
CA PHE A 360 17.97 18.12 20.07
C PHE A 360 16.57 18.59 19.64
N ILE A 361 16.42 19.80 19.10
CA ILE A 361 15.13 20.31 18.60
C ILE A 361 14.63 19.48 17.41
N TYR A 362 15.52 19.08 16.50
CA TYR A 362 15.18 18.20 15.38
C TYR A 362 14.68 16.84 15.87
N SER A 363 15.29 16.29 16.92
CA SER A 363 14.92 15.01 17.51
C SER A 363 13.73 15.12 18.48
N PHE A 364 13.44 16.31 19.00
CA PHE A 364 12.35 16.57 19.96
C PHE A 364 10.99 16.15 19.43
N LYS A 365 10.73 16.32 18.12
CA LYS A 365 9.48 15.85 17.52
C LYS A 365 9.33 14.32 17.66
N TYR A 366 10.42 13.56 17.54
CA TYR A 366 10.38 12.11 17.68
C TYR A 366 10.16 11.72 19.13
N TYR A 367 10.85 12.38 20.08
CA TYR A 367 10.64 12.16 21.51
C TYR A 367 9.21 12.51 21.94
N LEU A 368 8.66 13.62 21.45
CA LEU A 368 7.29 14.04 21.74
C LEU A 368 6.27 13.06 21.13
N THR A 369 6.46 12.63 19.87
CA THR A 369 5.59 11.61 19.27
C THR A 369 5.66 10.29 20.02
N LEU A 370 6.86 9.88 20.46
CA LEU A 370 7.04 8.67 21.24
C LEU A 370 6.31 8.80 22.59
N ALA A 371 6.42 9.97 23.25
CA ALA A 371 5.73 10.29 24.50
C ALA A 371 4.20 10.25 24.35
N ILE A 372 3.67 10.81 23.26
CA ILE A 372 2.24 10.84 22.96
C ILE A 372 1.72 9.43 22.67
N VAL A 373 2.44 8.66 21.84
CA VAL A 373 2.10 7.27 21.53
C VAL A 373 2.13 6.41 22.78
N LEU A 374 3.14 6.59 23.65
CA LEU A 374 3.21 5.94 24.96
C LEU A 374 2.08 6.38 25.90
N SER A 375 1.69 7.66 25.86
CA SER A 375 0.58 8.18 26.65
C SER A 375 -0.77 7.59 26.24
N PHE A 376 -1.02 7.41 24.93
CA PHE A 376 -2.24 6.76 24.45
C PHE A 376 -2.22 5.24 24.68
N SER A 377 -1.06 4.61 24.55
CA SER A 377 -0.88 3.18 24.83
C SER A 377 -1.15 2.81 26.29
N ARG A 378 -0.99 3.74 27.24
CA ARG A 378 -1.33 3.52 28.65
C ARG A 378 -2.78 3.87 28.99
N HIS A 379 -3.45 4.68 28.17
CA HIS A 379 -4.83 5.13 28.42
C HIS A 379 -5.87 4.05 28.10
N SER A 380 -5.55 3.08 27.23
CA SER A 380 -6.49 2.02 26.83
C SER A 380 -6.66 0.89 27.86
N LEU A 381 -6.01 0.98 29.02
CA LEU A 381 -6.11 -0.03 30.09
C LEU A 381 -6.83 0.47 31.35
N GLU A 382 -7.13 1.77 31.42
CA GLU A 382 -7.88 2.38 32.52
C GLU A 382 -8.94 3.30 31.91
N GLU A 383 -10.11 2.78 31.56
CA GLU A 383 -11.26 3.65 31.29
C GLU A 383 -12.16 3.75 32.51
N GLY A 384 -12.33 5.00 32.93
CA GLY A 384 -13.35 5.44 33.85
C GLY A 384 -13.02 6.76 34.50
N GLU A 385 -12.61 7.80 33.74
CA GLU A 385 -12.90 9.23 33.96
C GLU A 385 -12.24 10.07 32.84
N GLY A 386 -12.98 11.00 32.24
CA GLY A 386 -12.50 11.81 31.11
C GLY A 386 -11.50 12.89 31.53
N PHE A 387 -10.35 12.97 30.85
CA PHE A 387 -9.35 14.01 31.09
C PHE A 387 -9.41 15.15 30.06
N SER A 388 -9.70 16.37 30.52
CA SER A 388 -9.53 17.61 29.74
C SER A 388 -8.21 18.29 30.07
N PHE A 389 -7.34 18.49 29.07
CA PHE A 389 -6.10 19.24 29.21
C PHE A 389 -6.39 20.75 29.23
N SER A 390 -6.31 21.39 30.41
CA SER A 390 -6.32 22.85 30.55
C SER A 390 -4.93 23.34 30.93
N LEU A 391 -4.41 24.32 30.18
CA LEU A 391 -3.14 24.98 30.47
C LEU A 391 -3.41 26.43 30.87
N THR A 392 -4.13 26.61 31.98
CA THR A 392 -4.26 27.92 32.63
C THR A 392 -3.14 28.08 33.64
N ALA A 393 -2.11 28.86 33.25
CA ALA A 393 -1.20 29.48 34.21
C ALA A 393 -1.99 30.48 35.06
N GLY A 394 -1.79 30.41 36.37
CA GLY A 394 -2.64 31.04 37.38
C GLY A 394 -2.73 32.57 37.26
N PHE A 395 -3.97 33.05 37.24
CA PHE A 395 -4.36 34.36 37.76
C PHE A 395 -5.53 34.11 38.70
N ASN A 396 -5.32 34.24 40.01
CA ASN A 396 -6.39 34.11 40.99
C ASN A 396 -6.89 35.50 41.40
N GLY A 397 -7.99 35.92 40.77
CA GLY A 397 -8.91 36.93 41.28
C GLY A 397 -10.06 36.24 42.02
N LYS A 398 -10.48 36.83 43.14
CA LYS A 398 -11.40 36.32 44.16
C LYS A 398 -12.83 35.98 43.69
N LYS A 399 -13.40 35.02 44.46
CA LYS A 399 -14.81 34.80 44.88
C LYS A 399 -15.78 34.07 43.93
N GLY A 400 -16.37 33.00 44.47
CA GLY A 400 -17.65 32.42 44.05
C GLY A 400 -17.83 30.98 44.56
N ASN A 401 -18.46 30.81 45.71
CA ASN A 401 -18.81 29.50 46.29
C ASN A 401 -19.80 28.75 45.41
N PHE A 402 -19.45 27.53 45.00
CA PHE A 402 -20.41 26.47 44.68
C PHE A 402 -19.87 25.15 45.22
N HIS A 403 -20.63 24.52 46.11
CA HIS A 403 -20.36 23.16 46.59
C HIS A 403 -20.49 22.17 45.42
N ASN A 404 -19.43 21.42 45.15
CA ASN A 404 -19.53 20.09 44.53
C ASN A 404 -18.37 19.23 45.03
N ASN A 405 -18.76 18.06 45.54
CA ASN A 405 -17.90 17.01 46.03
C ASN A 405 -17.27 16.28 44.83
N ALA A 406 -16.00 16.56 44.53
CA ALA A 406 -15.16 15.76 43.65
C ALA A 406 -13.70 16.07 43.98
N ASN A 407 -12.94 15.04 44.37
CA ASN A 407 -11.50 15.09 44.59
C ASN A 407 -10.74 15.31 43.27
N GLY A 408 -10.78 16.53 42.74
CA GLY A 408 -10.00 16.94 41.58
C GLY A 408 -8.57 17.29 41.97
N LYS A 409 -7.65 16.31 41.95
CA LYS A 409 -6.20 16.61 41.98
C LYS A 409 -5.81 17.23 40.64
N THR A 410 -5.49 18.52 40.63
CA THR A 410 -4.91 19.21 39.48
C THR A 410 -3.57 18.56 39.10
N THR A 411 -3.51 17.87 37.97
CA THR A 411 -2.28 17.21 37.49
C THR A 411 -1.42 18.20 36.71
N SER A 412 -0.25 18.53 37.26
CA SER A 412 0.74 19.39 36.60
C SER A 412 1.42 18.65 35.43
N LEU A 413 1.96 19.39 34.45
CA LEU A 413 2.74 18.86 33.33
C LEU A 413 3.87 17.91 33.81
N PHE A 414 4.46 18.20 34.97
CA PHE A 414 5.53 17.40 35.56
C PHE A 414 5.04 16.04 36.09
N ALA A 415 3.84 15.99 36.67
CA ALA A 415 3.22 14.72 37.08
C ALA A 415 2.88 13.84 35.86
N TRP A 416 2.47 14.47 34.74
CA TRP A 416 2.26 13.76 33.48
C TRP A 416 3.59 13.24 32.89
N LEU A 417 4.64 14.05 32.85
CA LEU A 417 5.97 13.63 32.39
C LEU A 417 6.55 12.49 33.26
N GLY A 418 6.41 12.57 34.58
CA GLY A 418 6.86 11.52 35.49
C GLY A 418 6.11 10.19 35.28
N ARG A 419 4.81 10.25 34.97
CA ARG A 419 4.05 9.06 34.57
C ARG A 419 4.51 8.51 33.22
N VAL A 420 4.69 9.35 32.20
CA VAL A 420 5.05 8.91 30.84
C VAL A 420 6.47 8.33 30.77
N PHE A 421 7.42 8.92 31.49
CA PHE A 421 8.85 8.56 31.40
C PHE A 421 9.40 7.84 32.64
N GLY A 422 8.61 7.65 33.70
CA GLY A 422 9.03 6.94 34.91
C GLY A 422 10.01 7.72 35.78
N VAL A 423 10.12 9.04 35.60
CA VAL A 423 11.01 9.92 36.39
C VAL A 423 10.18 10.56 37.49
N SER A 424 10.28 10.05 38.73
CA SER A 424 9.72 10.71 39.90
C SER A 424 10.76 11.68 40.45
N LEU A 425 10.52 12.98 40.32
CA LEU A 425 11.21 14.01 41.09
C LEU A 425 10.37 14.28 42.33
N ASP A 426 10.65 13.54 43.41
CA ASP A 426 10.11 13.91 44.72
C ASP A 426 10.83 15.16 45.20
N ASN A 427 10.07 16.25 45.31
CA ASN A 427 10.51 17.45 46.01
C ASN A 427 10.68 17.10 47.49
N GLY A 428 11.94 17.05 47.94
CA GLY A 428 12.33 17.28 49.32
C GLY A 428 11.82 16.28 50.35
N ASN A 429 12.51 15.15 50.47
CA ASN A 429 13.08 14.67 51.75
C ASN A 429 13.74 13.30 51.55
N GLY A 430 15.07 13.27 51.64
CA GLY A 430 15.90 12.12 52.06
C GLY A 430 15.74 10.79 51.31
N LEU A 431 16.82 10.35 50.64
CA LEU A 431 17.06 8.96 50.28
C LEU A 431 16.85 8.03 51.50
N LYS A 432 15.73 7.31 51.56
CA LYS A 432 15.60 6.12 52.39
C LYS A 432 15.86 4.88 51.54
N HIS A 433 17.04 4.30 51.73
CA HIS A 433 17.31 2.91 51.36
C HIS A 433 16.33 2.02 52.12
N SER A 434 15.32 1.46 51.43
CA SER A 434 14.51 0.38 51.99
C SER A 434 15.28 -0.93 51.87
N GLY A 435 16.22 -1.17 52.79
CA GLY A 435 16.60 -2.52 53.15
C GLY A 435 15.47 -3.14 53.97
N LYS A 436 14.98 -4.32 53.56
CA LYS A 436 14.19 -5.18 54.44
C LYS A 436 14.87 -6.52 54.57
N GLN A 437 15.09 -6.92 55.83
CA GLN A 437 15.69 -8.18 56.25
C GLN A 437 14.78 -9.38 55.94
N PRO A 438 15.33 -10.60 55.78
CA PRO A 438 14.55 -11.80 55.55
C PRO A 438 13.93 -12.34 56.84
N TYR A 439 12.69 -12.79 56.75
CA TYR A 439 11.99 -13.57 57.78
C TYR A 439 12.26 -15.06 57.49
N TYR A 440 12.79 -15.80 58.47
CA TYR A 440 12.87 -17.27 58.43
C TYR A 440 11.56 -17.87 58.95
N ASN A 441 11.10 -18.96 58.34
CA ASN A 441 10.10 -19.83 58.94
C ASN A 441 10.75 -21.16 59.35
N ASN A 442 10.38 -21.63 60.54
CA ASN A 442 10.90 -22.85 61.15
C ASN A 442 10.25 -24.07 60.49
N ASN A 443 10.97 -24.69 59.56
CA ASN A 443 10.99 -26.13 59.30
C ASN A 443 11.91 -26.34 58.09
N GLY A 444 13.16 -26.73 58.38
CA GLY A 444 14.15 -27.03 57.35
C GLY A 444 13.69 -28.22 56.51
N ASN A 445 13.32 -27.94 55.26
CA ASN A 445 13.30 -28.86 54.13
C ASN A 445 13.25 -28.02 52.84
N ASP A 446 14.33 -28.06 52.05
CA ASP A 446 14.43 -27.40 50.76
C ASP A 446 13.50 -28.06 49.73
N VAL A 447 12.51 -27.32 49.26
CA VAL A 447 11.74 -27.67 48.06
C VAL A 447 11.89 -26.54 47.04
N LEU A 448 12.72 -26.79 46.03
CA LEU A 448 12.87 -25.98 44.83
C LEU A 448 11.53 -25.88 44.10
N SER A 449 10.76 -24.83 44.38
CA SER A 449 9.54 -24.52 43.62
C SER A 449 9.34 -23.00 43.52
N GLY A 450 9.07 -22.54 42.30
CA GLY A 450 8.43 -21.25 42.03
C GLY A 450 9.35 -20.05 41.93
N PHE A 451 9.78 -19.73 40.70
CA PHE A 451 10.07 -18.35 40.32
C PHE A 451 8.76 -17.53 40.44
N ALA A 452 8.53 -16.92 41.61
CA ALA A 452 7.59 -15.81 41.74
C ALA A 452 8.31 -14.53 41.28
N PRO A 453 7.86 -13.83 40.22
CA PRO A 453 8.49 -12.58 39.84
C PRO A 453 8.07 -11.51 40.84
N THR A 454 9.10 -10.88 41.40
CA THR A 454 9.03 -9.76 42.33
C THR A 454 8.20 -8.61 41.78
N ALA A 455 7.25 -8.12 42.58
CA ALA A 455 6.54 -6.87 42.36
C ALA A 455 7.53 -5.70 42.41
N GLY A 456 8.09 -5.36 41.25
CA GLY A 456 9.10 -4.30 41.14
C GLY A 456 10.03 -4.47 39.95
N VAL A 457 9.52 -4.78 38.75
CA VAL A 457 10.35 -4.79 37.54
C VAL A 457 9.63 -4.10 36.37
N ARG A 458 10.11 -2.89 36.09
CA ARG A 458 10.27 -2.21 34.78
C ARG A 458 9.09 -2.30 33.80
N GLY A 459 8.42 -1.15 33.62
CA GLY A 459 7.39 -0.95 32.60
C GLY A 459 7.89 -1.24 31.18
N GLY A 460 7.43 -2.35 30.63
CA GLY A 460 7.36 -2.63 29.20
C GLY A 460 5.94 -2.41 28.66
N LEU A 461 5.80 -2.34 27.34
CA LEU A 461 4.56 -2.18 26.56
C LEU A 461 3.57 -3.36 26.65
N GLN A 462 3.63 -4.17 27.71
CA GLN A 462 2.83 -5.38 27.86
C GLN A 462 1.79 -5.17 28.96
N ALA A 463 0.52 -5.42 28.65
CA ALA A 463 -0.51 -5.54 29.69
C ALA A 463 -0.10 -6.68 30.63
N SER A 464 -0.07 -6.43 31.94
CA SER A 464 0.18 -7.50 32.91
C SER A 464 -0.98 -8.49 32.82
N LEU A 465 -0.74 -9.72 32.34
CA LEU A 465 -1.78 -10.75 32.23
C LEU A 465 -1.86 -11.63 33.48
N ASP A 466 -1.00 -11.37 34.46
CA ASP A 466 -0.81 -12.21 35.65
C ASP A 466 -2.06 -12.32 36.51
N HIS A 467 -2.95 -11.33 36.45
CA HIS A 467 -4.21 -11.28 37.19
C HIS A 467 -5.42 -11.78 36.38
N ILE A 468 -5.22 -12.22 35.14
CA ILE A 468 -6.30 -12.64 34.25
C ILE A 468 -6.32 -14.17 34.18
N GLU A 469 -7.37 -14.76 34.73
CA GLU A 469 -7.66 -16.18 34.60
C GLU A 469 -8.55 -16.46 33.38
N LEU A 470 -8.21 -17.49 32.62
CA LEU A 470 -9.05 -17.95 31.52
C LEU A 470 -10.32 -18.58 32.07
N LYS A 471 -11.47 -17.97 31.79
CA LYS A 471 -12.77 -18.51 32.24
C LYS A 471 -13.25 -19.64 31.33
N HIS A 472 -12.75 -19.69 30.09
CA HIS A 472 -13.13 -20.65 29.07
C HIS A 472 -11.88 -21.16 28.35
N HIS A 473 -11.86 -22.47 28.07
CA HIS A 473 -10.75 -23.16 27.40
C HIS A 473 -11.20 -23.67 26.01
N PRO A 474 -11.27 -22.78 24.99
CA PRO A 474 -11.69 -23.16 23.64
C PRO A 474 -10.72 -24.15 23.00
N PHE A 475 -11.20 -24.94 22.04
CA PHE A 475 -10.32 -25.88 21.34
C PHE A 475 -9.40 -25.12 20.36
N VAL A 476 -8.10 -25.39 20.41
CA VAL A 476 -7.09 -24.72 19.57
C VAL A 476 -6.46 -25.70 18.57
N SER A 477 -6.30 -25.30 17.32
CA SER A 477 -5.54 -26.08 16.33
C SER A 477 -4.20 -25.41 16.03
N ILE A 478 -3.08 -26.11 16.32
CA ILE A 478 -1.74 -25.63 16.02
C ILE A 478 -1.34 -26.11 14.63
N HIS A 479 -1.01 -25.20 13.72
CA HIS A 479 -0.54 -25.51 12.38
C HIS A 479 0.97 -25.26 12.25
N LEU A 480 1.73 -26.30 11.90
CA LEU A 480 3.18 -26.27 11.75
C LEU A 480 3.57 -26.46 10.28
N PRO A 481 3.75 -25.40 9.48
CA PRO A 481 4.27 -25.50 8.13
C PRO A 481 5.78 -25.77 8.12
N LEU A 482 6.20 -26.91 7.57
CA LEU A 482 7.60 -27.35 7.54
C LEU A 482 8.08 -27.60 6.10
N TYR A 483 9.35 -27.25 5.83
CA TYR A 483 10.02 -27.56 4.58
C TYR A 483 11.55 -27.65 4.74
N ASN A 484 12.08 -28.87 4.79
CA ASN A 484 13.52 -29.16 4.89
C ASN A 484 14.19 -28.56 6.14
N GLU A 485 13.57 -28.78 7.30
CA GLU A 485 13.92 -28.14 8.59
C GLU A 485 14.54 -29.11 9.59
N LYS A 486 15.42 -30.01 9.14
CA LYS A 486 15.96 -31.11 9.95
C LYS A 486 16.65 -30.70 11.26
N ARG A 487 17.18 -29.48 11.33
CA ARG A 487 17.91 -28.97 12.52
C ARG A 487 16.97 -28.46 13.61
N VAL A 488 15.78 -28.01 13.26
CA VAL A 488 14.87 -27.32 14.18
C VAL A 488 13.57 -28.09 14.43
N VAL A 489 13.16 -28.96 13.49
CA VAL A 489 11.88 -29.70 13.53
C VAL A 489 11.65 -30.45 14.84
N LYS A 490 12.68 -31.08 15.40
CA LYS A 490 12.56 -31.82 16.66
C LYS A 490 12.19 -30.88 17.83
N ARG A 491 12.80 -29.71 17.87
CA ARG A 491 12.64 -28.73 18.95
C ARG A 491 11.25 -28.11 18.95
N ILE A 492 10.74 -27.73 17.79
CA ILE A 492 9.36 -27.20 17.66
C ILE A 492 8.32 -28.26 18.00
N LEU A 493 8.53 -29.52 17.59
CA LEU A 493 7.62 -30.62 17.92
C LEU A 493 7.60 -30.88 19.43
N GLU A 494 8.76 -30.95 20.07
CA GLU A 494 8.88 -31.09 21.53
C GLU A 494 8.15 -29.95 22.25
N ALA A 495 8.41 -28.70 21.86
CA ALA A 495 7.79 -27.52 22.47
C ALA A 495 6.26 -27.49 22.30
N CYS A 496 5.73 -27.84 21.12
CA CYS A 496 4.28 -27.89 20.92
C CYS A 496 3.62 -29.03 21.70
N THR A 497 4.32 -30.14 21.90
CA THR A 497 3.80 -31.26 22.71
C THR A 497 3.92 -31.06 24.21
N SER A 498 4.73 -30.10 24.67
CA SER A 498 4.95 -29.78 26.08
C SER A 498 4.16 -28.54 26.55
N MET A 499 3.15 -28.12 25.81
CA MET A 499 2.29 -26.99 26.21
C MET A 499 1.48 -27.34 27.46
N THR A 500 1.29 -26.35 28.34
CA THR A 500 0.47 -26.49 29.57
C THR A 500 -1.02 -26.50 29.26
N TYR A 501 -1.43 -25.89 28.15
CA TYR A 501 -2.81 -25.87 27.69
C TYR A 501 -3.24 -27.26 27.22
N SER A 502 -4.38 -27.77 27.68
CA SER A 502 -4.78 -29.17 27.43
C SER A 502 -5.67 -29.37 26.20
N ASN A 503 -6.42 -28.34 25.78
CA ASN A 503 -7.50 -28.49 24.80
C ASN A 503 -7.07 -28.13 23.37
N PHE A 504 -6.17 -28.91 22.77
CA PHE A 504 -5.62 -28.58 21.46
C PHE A 504 -5.24 -29.79 20.60
N GLU A 505 -5.06 -29.55 19.30
CA GLU A 505 -4.45 -30.48 18.35
C GLU A 505 -3.23 -29.87 17.64
N ILE A 506 -2.42 -30.73 17.02
CA ILE A 506 -1.26 -30.32 16.23
C ILE A 506 -1.40 -30.87 14.81
N ILE A 507 -1.33 -30.00 13.81
CA ILE A 507 -1.31 -30.33 12.38
C ILE A 507 0.05 -29.95 11.80
N VAL A 508 0.87 -30.96 11.56
CA VAL A 508 2.16 -30.84 10.89
C VAL A 508 1.92 -30.85 9.38
N CYS A 509 2.22 -29.74 8.72
CA CYS A 509 2.14 -29.59 7.27
C CYS A 509 3.53 -29.73 6.67
N ASP A 510 3.90 -30.96 6.32
CA ASP A 510 5.24 -31.33 5.88
C ASP A 510 5.29 -31.39 4.34
N ASP A 511 5.95 -30.40 3.73
CA ASP A 511 6.25 -30.40 2.28
C ASP A 511 7.72 -30.81 2.01
N SER A 512 8.43 -31.33 3.02
CA SER A 512 9.87 -31.63 2.94
C SER A 512 10.17 -32.80 2.00
N ASN A 513 11.37 -32.79 1.42
CA ASN A 513 11.87 -33.87 0.56
C ASN A 513 13.25 -34.39 1.01
N ASP A 514 13.63 -34.09 2.25
CA ASP A 514 14.89 -34.46 2.88
C ASP A 514 14.65 -35.35 4.12
N GLU A 515 15.66 -35.47 4.99
CA GLU A 515 15.61 -36.32 6.18
C GLU A 515 14.57 -35.85 7.23
N THR A 516 14.03 -34.63 7.09
CA THR A 516 13.00 -34.06 7.98
C THR A 516 11.78 -34.98 8.09
N VAL A 517 11.39 -35.61 6.97
CA VAL A 517 10.26 -36.54 6.89
C VAL A 517 10.41 -37.68 7.91
N GLY A 518 11.58 -38.32 7.91
CA GLY A 518 11.88 -39.43 8.81
C GLY A 518 11.95 -39.01 10.28
N ILE A 519 12.44 -37.79 10.56
CA ILE A 519 12.50 -37.24 11.92
C ILE A 519 11.08 -37.03 12.47
N ILE A 520 10.18 -36.45 11.67
CA ILE A 520 8.76 -36.23 12.03
C ILE A 520 8.09 -37.57 12.31
N ASP A 521 8.20 -38.54 11.39
CA ASP A 521 7.49 -39.81 11.51
C ASP A 521 7.96 -40.60 12.74
N LYS A 522 9.27 -40.59 13.01
CA LYS A 522 9.85 -41.22 14.20
C LYS A 522 9.36 -40.55 15.48
N PHE A 523 9.32 -39.21 15.51
CA PHE A 523 8.85 -38.45 16.66
C PHE A 523 7.38 -38.74 16.94
N VAL A 524 6.51 -38.60 15.93
CA VAL A 524 5.05 -38.78 16.08
C VAL A 524 4.72 -40.22 16.48
N SER A 525 5.40 -41.22 15.90
CA SER A 525 5.20 -42.62 16.26
C SER A 525 5.62 -42.92 17.69
N LYS A 526 6.73 -42.34 18.15
CA LYS A 526 7.17 -42.46 19.55
C LYS A 526 6.19 -41.76 20.49
N TYR A 527 5.80 -40.53 20.17
CA TYR A 527 4.92 -39.71 21.00
C TYR A 527 3.55 -40.35 21.21
N ARG A 528 2.92 -40.86 20.14
CA ARG A 528 1.63 -41.57 20.25
C ARG A 528 1.67 -42.80 21.14
N LYS A 529 2.82 -43.48 21.23
CA LYS A 529 3.01 -44.64 22.13
C LYS A 529 3.25 -44.23 23.57
N THR A 530 4.02 -43.16 23.80
CA THR A 530 4.39 -42.74 25.15
C THR A 530 3.36 -41.82 25.81
N HIS A 531 2.54 -41.13 25.03
CA HIS A 531 1.54 -40.17 25.51
C HIS A 531 0.16 -40.44 24.87
N PRO A 532 -0.52 -41.56 25.25
CA PRO A 532 -1.82 -41.92 24.67
C PRO A 532 -2.93 -40.89 24.95
N HIS A 533 -2.80 -40.12 26.03
CA HIS A 533 -3.71 -39.04 26.41
C HIS A 533 -3.23 -37.64 25.99
N GLY A 534 -2.14 -37.56 25.21
CA GLY A 534 -1.60 -36.29 24.71
C GLY A 534 -2.39 -35.69 23.54
N PRO A 535 -2.07 -34.46 23.12
CA PRO A 535 -2.66 -33.82 21.95
C PRO A 535 -2.56 -34.69 20.70
N LYS A 536 -3.62 -34.69 19.90
CA LYS A 536 -3.67 -35.43 18.64
C LYS A 536 -2.77 -34.75 17.61
N ILE A 537 -1.76 -35.49 17.13
CA ILE A 537 -0.85 -35.01 16.07
C ILE A 537 -1.28 -35.60 14.72
N LYS A 538 -1.61 -34.73 13.76
CA LYS A 538 -1.89 -35.07 12.36
C LYS A 538 -0.68 -34.65 11.51
N VAL A 539 -0.23 -35.52 10.60
CA VAL A 539 0.84 -35.20 9.65
C VAL A 539 0.23 -35.20 8.25
N LEU A 540 0.29 -34.05 7.59
CA LEU A 540 -0.23 -33.84 6.25
C LEU A 540 0.93 -33.63 5.30
N ARG A 541 1.00 -34.46 4.25
CA ARG A 541 1.99 -34.34 3.18
C ARG A 541 1.28 -34.12 1.86
N ARG A 542 1.86 -33.26 1.03
CA ARG A 542 1.31 -32.94 -0.29
C ARG A 542 2.24 -33.46 -1.39
N PRO A 543 1.70 -33.96 -2.50
CA PRO A 543 2.51 -34.44 -3.62
C PRO A 543 3.22 -33.29 -4.36
N SER A 544 2.78 -32.05 -4.17
CA SER A 544 3.36 -30.88 -4.80
C SER A 544 3.35 -29.68 -3.85
N ARG A 545 4.46 -28.95 -3.84
CA ARG A 545 4.63 -27.68 -3.10
C ARG A 545 3.96 -26.48 -3.80
N GLN A 546 2.98 -26.72 -4.67
CA GLN A 546 2.29 -25.65 -5.38
C GLN A 546 1.58 -24.73 -4.38
N GLY A 547 1.90 -23.43 -4.43
CA GLY A 547 1.35 -22.44 -3.51
C GLY A 547 2.06 -22.35 -2.16
N PHE A 548 3.17 -23.08 -1.97
CA PHE A 548 4.08 -22.98 -0.83
C PHE A 548 3.34 -23.01 0.54
N LYS A 549 3.84 -22.26 1.54
CA LYS A 549 3.30 -22.15 2.91
C LYS A 549 1.81 -21.85 2.92
N GLY A 550 1.35 -20.88 2.11
CA GLY A 550 -0.06 -20.50 2.07
C GLY A 550 -0.99 -21.64 1.66
N ALA A 551 -0.59 -22.43 0.65
CA ALA A 551 -1.37 -23.60 0.25
C ALA A 551 -1.24 -24.78 1.22
N ALA A 552 -0.12 -24.89 1.96
CA ALA A 552 0.05 -25.89 3.01
C ALA A 552 -0.92 -25.62 4.17
N LEU A 553 -0.97 -24.36 4.65
CA LEU A 553 -1.91 -23.90 5.67
C LEU A 553 -3.37 -23.99 5.20
N ALA A 554 -3.66 -23.68 3.94
CA ALA A 554 -5.00 -23.88 3.38
C ALA A 554 -5.42 -25.35 3.31
N ASN A 555 -4.47 -26.28 3.19
CA ASN A 555 -4.73 -27.71 3.31
C ASN A 555 -4.95 -28.10 4.77
N ALA A 556 -4.14 -27.56 5.70
CA ALA A 556 -4.30 -27.74 7.13
C ALA A 556 -5.72 -27.39 7.60
N LEU A 557 -6.23 -26.23 7.18
CA LEU A 557 -7.58 -25.75 7.49
C LEU A 557 -8.69 -26.74 7.12
N LYS A 558 -8.51 -27.54 6.05
CA LYS A 558 -9.50 -28.55 5.65
C LYS A 558 -9.51 -29.78 6.55
N HIS A 559 -8.42 -29.99 7.28
CA HIS A 559 -8.20 -31.13 8.16
C HIS A 559 -8.21 -30.74 9.65
N THR A 560 -8.41 -29.45 9.94
CA THR A 560 -8.66 -28.91 11.29
C THR A 560 -9.89 -29.57 11.91
N ASP A 561 -9.81 -29.91 13.20
CA ASP A 561 -10.94 -30.42 13.96
C ASP A 561 -12.07 -29.37 13.97
N PRO A 562 -13.33 -29.72 13.67
CA PRO A 562 -14.45 -28.78 13.67
C PRO A 562 -14.69 -28.07 15.01
N ARG A 563 -14.17 -28.63 16.11
CA ARG A 563 -14.24 -28.00 17.44
C ARG A 563 -13.32 -26.79 17.57
N ALA A 564 -12.30 -26.66 16.71
CA ALA A 564 -11.31 -25.59 16.81
C ALA A 564 -11.92 -24.21 16.56
N GLU A 565 -11.88 -23.36 17.59
CA GLU A 565 -12.31 -21.96 17.53
C GLU A 565 -11.14 -21.04 17.15
N PHE A 566 -9.94 -21.41 17.58
CA PHE A 566 -8.72 -20.65 17.33
C PHE A 566 -7.68 -21.50 16.61
N ILE A 567 -6.90 -20.84 15.75
CA ILE A 567 -5.78 -21.45 15.04
C ILE A 567 -4.51 -20.71 15.43
N SER A 568 -3.52 -21.46 15.90
CA SER A 568 -2.17 -20.94 16.13
C SER A 568 -1.25 -21.43 15.02
N VAL A 569 -0.42 -20.53 14.47
CA VAL A 569 0.55 -20.89 13.42
C VAL A 569 1.94 -20.60 13.94
N PHE A 570 2.79 -21.63 14.00
CA PHE A 570 4.20 -21.49 14.39
C PHE A 570 5.12 -21.93 13.26
N ASP A 571 6.12 -21.11 12.97
CA ASP A 571 7.17 -21.45 12.01
C ASP A 571 8.16 -22.46 12.60
N ALA A 572 8.89 -23.17 11.74
CA ALA A 572 9.74 -24.29 12.14
C ALA A 572 10.87 -23.90 13.10
N ASP A 573 11.34 -22.66 13.02
CA ASP A 573 12.40 -22.05 13.81
C ASP A 573 11.89 -21.32 15.06
N PHE A 574 10.57 -21.20 15.21
CA PHE A 574 9.94 -20.65 16.40
C PHE A 574 9.82 -21.74 17.47
N VAL A 575 10.18 -21.44 18.72
CA VAL A 575 10.01 -22.37 19.84
C VAL A 575 9.05 -21.72 20.84
N PRO A 576 7.76 -22.11 20.85
CA PRO A 576 6.79 -21.56 21.80
C PRO A 576 7.15 -21.93 23.23
N TYR A 577 6.86 -21.03 24.17
CA TYR A 577 6.85 -21.35 25.59
C TYR A 577 5.62 -22.21 25.94
N PRO A 578 5.69 -23.04 27.00
CA PRO A 578 4.59 -23.92 27.39
C PRO A 578 3.24 -23.23 27.59
N ASP A 579 3.25 -21.98 28.08
CA ASP A 579 2.10 -21.13 28.39
C ASP A 579 1.61 -20.26 27.21
N THR A 580 2.24 -20.37 26.04
CA THR A 580 1.98 -19.49 24.88
C THR A 580 0.51 -19.44 24.47
N LEU A 581 -0.17 -20.59 24.40
CA LEU A 581 -1.59 -20.64 24.01
C LEU A 581 -2.48 -19.97 25.03
N GLU A 582 -2.22 -20.20 26.32
CA GLU A 582 -2.96 -19.56 27.40
C GLU A 582 -2.80 -18.03 27.34
N LEU A 583 -1.56 -17.54 27.14
CA LEU A 583 -1.30 -16.11 26.97
C LEU A 583 -2.07 -15.51 25.79
N PHE A 584 -2.05 -16.18 24.62
CA PHE A 584 -2.78 -15.68 23.44
C PHE A 584 -4.27 -15.60 23.70
N LEU A 585 -4.86 -16.60 24.34
CA LEU A 585 -6.29 -16.61 24.67
C LEU A 585 -6.65 -15.51 25.68
N LYS A 586 -5.79 -15.21 26.66
CA LYS A 586 -6.03 -14.12 27.62
C LYS A 586 -6.21 -12.77 26.92
N TYR A 587 -5.44 -12.50 25.85
CA TYR A 587 -5.58 -11.27 25.06
C TYR A 587 -6.93 -11.15 24.34
N PHE A 588 -7.50 -12.27 23.87
CA PHE A 588 -8.84 -12.27 23.27
C PHE A 588 -9.93 -12.07 24.33
N GLN A 589 -9.72 -12.55 25.58
CA GLN A 589 -10.67 -12.38 26.68
C GLN A 589 -10.71 -10.93 27.21
N VAL A 590 -9.57 -10.25 27.30
CA VAL A 590 -9.47 -8.88 27.85
C VAL A 590 -10.16 -7.82 26.98
N ASN A 591 -10.13 -7.99 25.66
CA ASN A 591 -10.50 -6.91 24.73
C ASN A 591 -11.90 -7.05 24.12
N ASN A 592 -12.76 -7.92 24.69
CA ASN A 592 -13.97 -8.47 24.06
C ASN A 592 -13.64 -9.15 22.72
N GLN A 593 -14.02 -10.44 22.59
CA GLN A 593 -13.63 -11.30 21.46
C GLN A 593 -13.97 -10.71 20.06
N ASP A 594 -14.92 -9.78 19.97
CA ASP A 594 -15.44 -9.23 18.72
C ASP A 594 -14.54 -8.19 18.02
N ASN A 595 -13.56 -7.60 18.72
CA ASN A 595 -12.73 -6.52 18.16
C ASN A 595 -11.31 -6.96 17.75
N ILE A 596 -10.88 -8.17 18.11
CA ILE A 596 -9.53 -8.68 17.81
C ILE A 596 -9.62 -9.93 16.93
N ALA A 597 -9.03 -9.84 15.74
CA ALA A 597 -8.96 -10.97 14.81
C ALA A 597 -7.67 -11.80 14.93
N VAL A 598 -6.57 -11.21 15.41
CA VAL A 598 -5.25 -11.85 15.46
C VAL A 598 -4.46 -11.34 16.68
N VAL A 599 -3.83 -12.26 17.41
CA VAL A 599 -2.82 -11.96 18.44
C VAL A 599 -1.48 -12.48 17.95
N GLY A 600 -0.44 -11.64 18.02
CA GLY A 600 0.91 -11.97 17.59
C GLY A 600 1.89 -11.91 18.76
N GLY A 601 2.69 -12.97 18.92
CA GLY A 601 3.84 -12.98 19.82
C GLY A 601 5.13 -12.57 19.10
N TYR A 602 6.09 -12.01 19.85
CA TYR A 602 7.44 -11.74 19.36
C TYR A 602 8.43 -12.75 19.96
N GLN A 603 9.29 -13.34 19.13
CA GLN A 603 10.35 -14.23 19.59
C GLN A 603 11.59 -13.41 20.00
N TRP A 604 11.91 -13.35 21.28
CA TRP A 604 13.07 -12.59 21.77
C TRP A 604 14.38 -13.41 21.83
N HIS A 605 14.33 -14.71 21.54
CA HIS A 605 15.46 -15.63 21.79
C HIS A 605 16.20 -15.98 20.51
N VAL A 606 17.52 -15.76 20.52
CA VAL A 606 18.44 -16.22 19.48
C VAL A 606 19.01 -17.56 19.91
N LEU A 607 18.49 -18.65 19.33
CA LEU A 607 18.76 -20.01 19.81
C LEU A 607 20.18 -20.52 19.53
N ASN A 608 20.89 -19.89 18.60
CA ASN A 608 22.24 -20.26 18.16
C ASN A 608 23.29 -19.22 18.54
N LYS A 609 23.02 -18.42 19.58
CA LYS A 609 23.94 -17.40 20.11
C LYS A 609 25.35 -17.94 20.39
N SER A 610 25.48 -19.20 20.80
CA SER A 610 26.76 -19.86 21.05
C SER A 610 27.46 -20.39 19.79
N GLU A 611 26.75 -20.53 18.66
CA GLU A 611 27.22 -21.24 17.47
C GLU A 611 27.65 -20.31 16.33
N ASN A 612 27.18 -19.06 16.30
CA ASN A 612 27.47 -18.13 15.22
C ASN A 612 27.74 -16.71 15.76
N TRP A 613 28.79 -16.08 15.24
CA TRP A 613 29.21 -14.72 15.58
C TRP A 613 28.14 -13.66 15.28
N ILE A 614 27.34 -13.84 14.21
CA ILE A 614 26.27 -12.91 13.83
C ILE A 614 25.16 -12.87 14.90
N THR A 615 25.01 -13.97 15.64
CA THR A 615 23.95 -14.18 16.61
C THR A 615 24.42 -14.05 18.07
N ARG A 616 25.74 -13.85 18.29
CA ARG A 616 26.35 -13.45 19.58
C ARG A 616 26.01 -12.01 19.93
#